data_AF-A0A4Y2TV78-F1
#
_entry.id   AF-A0A4Y2TV78-F1
#
_cell.length_a   1.000
_cell.length_b   1.000
_cell.length_c   1.000
_cell.angle_alpha   90.00
_cell.angle_beta   90.00
_cell.angle_gamma   90.00
#
_symmetry.space_group_name_H-M   'P 1'
#
loop_
_entity.id
_entity.type
_entity.pdbx_description
1 polymer ?
#
loop_
_entity_poly.entity_id
_entity_poly.type
_entity_poly.pdbx_seq_one_letter_code
_entity_poly.pdbx_strand_id
1 'polypeptide(L)'
;MCPSTIKNLFTDSTGELYSWFVHRQLVLFNKTIVGMEKDNTTSFEVAEAHKALKRNLTERKASNFILMGAKNIYRNLYKQVRNSVKEEFDGFYERCIAYLDLWENSFGNAEQFLWVNLTKAIAVDWENAETSAEIINSSLLDVPNIKINKKQLFDEVVLAKEYLQSNWEQWKQEETTRDVTISSEEKWLRLFGHFKENHSSPQSDHDC
;
A
#
# COMPACT_ATOMS: atom_id res chain seq x y z
N MET A 1 -31.31 -22.67 27.44
CA MET A 1 -31.52 -21.25 27.06
C MET A 1 -31.50 -21.17 25.55
N CYS A 2 -32.64 -20.90 24.91
CA CYS A 2 -32.66 -20.56 23.49
C CYS A 2 -31.97 -19.19 23.34
N PRO A 3 -31.06 -18.99 22.38
CA PRO A 3 -30.38 -17.70 22.23
C PRO A 3 -31.32 -16.69 21.58
N SER A 4 -32.33 -16.24 22.35
CA SER A 4 -33.32 -15.24 21.95
C SER A 4 -32.66 -13.96 21.44
N THR A 5 -31.50 -13.61 21.97
CA THR A 5 -30.68 -12.46 21.53
C THR A 5 -30.19 -12.62 20.09
N ILE A 6 -29.68 -13.80 19.73
CA ILE A 6 -29.23 -14.09 18.36
C ILE A 6 -30.43 -14.10 17.42
N LYS A 7 -31.53 -14.73 17.84
CA LYS A 7 -32.78 -14.74 17.07
C LYS A 7 -33.27 -13.31 16.80
N ASN A 8 -33.29 -12.46 17.83
CA ASN A 8 -33.75 -11.07 17.74
C ASN A 8 -32.85 -10.21 16.83
N LEU A 9 -31.53 -10.45 16.85
CA LEU A 9 -30.58 -9.80 15.94
C LEU A 9 -30.93 -10.05 14.46
N PHE A 10 -31.43 -11.23 14.12
CA PHE A 10 -31.79 -11.58 12.74
C PHE A 10 -33.26 -11.32 12.37
N THR A 11 -34.08 -10.86 13.32
CA THR A 11 -35.50 -10.56 13.06
C THR A 11 -35.83 -9.07 13.08
N ASP A 12 -34.96 -8.23 13.67
CA ASP A 12 -35.13 -6.77 13.64
C ASP A 12 -34.38 -6.13 12.47
N SER A 13 -35.04 -5.15 11.83
CA SER A 13 -34.48 -4.31 10.77
C SER A 13 -33.16 -3.63 11.16
N THR A 14 -33.02 -3.26 12.43
CA THR A 14 -31.78 -2.69 12.96
C THR A 14 -30.67 -3.75 12.96
N GLY A 15 -30.95 -4.96 13.44
CA GLY A 15 -29.97 -6.05 13.47
C GLY A 15 -29.53 -6.52 12.07
N GLU A 16 -30.43 -6.50 11.10
CA GLU A 16 -30.06 -6.71 9.68
C GLU A 16 -29.11 -5.60 9.18
N LEU A 17 -29.38 -4.34 9.51
CA LEU A 17 -28.52 -3.21 9.17
C LEU A 17 -27.11 -3.34 9.79
N TYR A 18 -27.01 -3.72 11.07
CA TYR A 18 -25.71 -4.00 11.71
C TYR A 18 -24.99 -5.16 11.04
N SER A 19 -25.70 -6.21 10.65
CA SER A 19 -25.12 -7.36 9.96
C SER A 19 -24.50 -6.94 8.62
N TRP A 20 -25.21 -6.12 7.83
CA TRP A 20 -24.68 -5.53 6.61
C TRP A 20 -23.44 -4.67 6.87
N PHE A 21 -23.48 -3.85 7.90
CA PHE A 21 -22.35 -2.98 8.27
C PHE A 21 -21.12 -3.81 8.63
N VAL A 22 -21.23 -4.71 9.61
CA VAL A 22 -20.13 -5.55 10.11
C VAL A 22 -19.55 -6.41 9.00
N HIS A 23 -20.40 -7.11 8.25
CA HIS A 23 -19.94 -7.96 7.15
C HIS A 23 -19.10 -7.16 6.13
N ARG A 24 -19.50 -5.92 5.81
CA ARG A 24 -18.75 -5.09 4.86
C ARG A 24 -17.45 -4.54 5.42
N GLN A 25 -17.39 -4.20 6.72
CA GLN A 25 -16.10 -3.83 7.31
C GLN A 25 -15.18 -5.05 7.32
N LEU A 26 -15.67 -6.23 7.73
CA LEU A 26 -14.88 -7.47 7.70
C LEU A 26 -14.32 -7.77 6.31
N VAL A 27 -15.12 -7.66 5.25
CA VAL A 27 -14.65 -7.84 3.87
C VAL A 27 -13.56 -6.83 3.50
N LEU A 28 -13.70 -5.56 3.89
CA LEU A 28 -12.69 -4.54 3.66
C LEU A 28 -11.38 -4.88 4.37
N PHE A 29 -11.42 -5.15 5.68
CA PHE A 29 -10.25 -5.48 6.48
C PHE A 29 -9.59 -6.76 5.99
N ASN A 30 -10.35 -7.83 5.74
CA ASN A 30 -9.83 -9.09 5.25
C ASN A 30 -9.13 -8.92 3.89
N LYS A 31 -9.71 -8.13 2.97
CA LYS A 31 -9.06 -7.83 1.69
C LYS A 31 -7.72 -7.12 1.89
N THR A 32 -7.65 -6.18 2.82
CA THR A 32 -6.39 -5.48 3.13
C THR A 32 -5.36 -6.42 3.75
N ILE A 33 -5.77 -7.21 4.75
CA ILE A 33 -4.89 -8.17 5.45
C ILE A 33 -4.32 -9.20 4.48
N VAL A 34 -5.17 -9.83 3.67
CA VAL A 34 -4.73 -10.78 2.62
C VAL A 34 -3.79 -10.11 1.62
N GLY A 35 -3.94 -8.80 1.37
CA GLY A 35 -3.02 -8.03 0.55
C GLY A 35 -1.65 -7.85 1.18
N MET A 36 -1.61 -7.61 2.50
CA MET A 36 -0.39 -7.38 3.29
C MET A 36 0.37 -8.68 3.62
N GLU A 37 -0.35 -9.80 3.74
CA GLU A 37 0.22 -11.10 4.15
C GLU A 37 0.70 -11.95 2.96
N LYS A 38 0.75 -11.41 1.74
CA LYS A 38 1.25 -12.18 0.59
C LYS A 38 2.74 -12.46 0.74
N ASP A 39 3.16 -13.58 0.16
CA ASP A 39 4.59 -13.88 0.00
C ASP A 39 5.28 -12.75 -0.76
N ASN A 40 6.48 -12.37 -0.31
CA ASN A 40 7.31 -11.29 -0.85
C ASN A 40 6.73 -9.86 -0.70
N THR A 41 5.69 -9.65 0.11
CA THR A 41 5.22 -8.28 0.40
C THR A 41 6.29 -7.50 1.15
N THR A 42 6.60 -6.31 0.66
CA THR A 42 7.58 -5.41 1.26
C THR A 42 6.96 -4.54 2.35
N SER A 43 7.78 -4.06 3.29
CA SER A 43 7.31 -3.17 4.37
C SER A 43 6.65 -1.89 3.87
N PHE A 44 7.05 -1.38 2.70
CA PHE A 44 6.47 -0.18 2.10
C PHE A 44 5.12 -0.46 1.41
N GLU A 45 4.92 -1.64 0.81
CA GLU A 45 3.59 -2.05 0.33
C GLU A 45 2.60 -2.23 1.49
N VAL A 46 3.05 -2.76 2.63
CA VAL A 46 2.23 -2.84 3.84
C VAL A 46 1.86 -1.43 4.33
N ALA A 47 2.82 -0.51 4.36
CA ALA A 47 2.56 0.90 4.73
C ALA A 47 1.54 1.57 3.79
N GLU A 48 1.66 1.35 2.47
CA GLU A 48 0.70 1.86 1.48
C GLU A 48 -0.70 1.28 1.69
N ALA A 49 -0.80 -0.04 1.90
CA ALA A 49 -2.07 -0.70 2.14
C ALA A 49 -2.74 -0.22 3.44
N HIS A 50 -1.95 0.05 4.48
CA HIS A 50 -2.41 0.63 5.74
C HIS A 50 -2.99 2.03 5.51
N LYS A 51 -2.25 2.91 4.82
CA LYS A 51 -2.71 4.26 4.45
C LYS A 51 -3.98 4.23 3.63
N ALA A 52 -4.05 3.34 2.64
CA ALA A 52 -5.22 3.18 1.79
C ALA A 52 -6.46 2.76 2.59
N LEU A 53 -6.29 1.85 3.55
CA LEU A 53 -7.37 1.42 4.46
C LEU A 53 -7.83 2.58 5.35
N LYS A 54 -6.89 3.28 6.01
CA LYS A 54 -7.17 4.45 6.85
C LYS A 54 -7.93 5.55 6.08
N ARG A 55 -7.49 5.87 4.86
CA ARG A 55 -8.17 6.81 3.96
C ARG A 55 -9.60 6.34 3.67
N ASN A 56 -9.78 5.07 3.31
CA ASN A 56 -11.09 4.52 2.98
C ASN A 56 -12.08 4.63 4.16
N LEU A 57 -11.63 4.30 5.38
CA LEU A 57 -12.45 4.43 6.59
C LEU A 57 -12.80 5.90 6.88
N THR A 58 -11.84 6.80 6.71
CA THR A 58 -12.04 8.25 6.90
C THR A 58 -13.09 8.80 5.92
N GLU A 59 -12.98 8.45 4.64
CA GLU A 59 -13.95 8.87 3.61
C GLU A 59 -15.35 8.28 3.85
N ARG A 60 -15.42 7.00 4.25
CA ARG A 60 -16.70 6.35 4.58
C ARG A 60 -17.40 7.02 5.76
N LYS A 61 -16.64 7.37 6.80
CA LYS A 61 -17.15 8.13 7.95
C LYS A 61 -17.67 9.50 7.50
N ALA A 62 -16.83 10.30 6.84
CA ALA A 62 -17.20 11.65 6.40
C ALA A 62 -18.45 11.66 5.50
N SER A 63 -18.60 10.62 4.68
CA SER A 63 -19.72 10.48 3.74
C SER A 63 -20.98 9.85 4.36
N ASN A 64 -20.95 9.45 5.64
CA ASN A 64 -22.01 8.65 6.28
C ASN A 64 -22.39 7.42 5.43
N PHE A 65 -21.38 6.68 4.97
CA PHE A 65 -21.55 5.67 3.94
C PHE A 65 -22.49 4.54 4.39
N ILE A 66 -23.61 4.39 3.69
CA ILE A 66 -24.52 3.25 3.83
C ILE A 66 -24.55 2.47 2.51
N LEU A 67 -24.30 1.16 2.61
CA LEU A 67 -24.31 0.26 1.45
C LEU A 67 -25.69 0.25 0.78
N MET A 68 -25.71 0.17 -0.55
CA MET A 68 -26.95 0.12 -1.33
C MET A 68 -27.95 -0.95 -0.84
N GLY A 69 -27.48 -2.16 -0.50
CA GLY A 69 -28.32 -3.23 0.05
C GLY A 69 -28.98 -2.88 1.40
N ALA A 70 -28.38 -2.00 2.18
CA ALA A 70 -28.88 -1.56 3.48
C ALA A 70 -29.55 -0.18 3.46
N LYS A 71 -29.50 0.55 2.33
CA LYS A 71 -30.05 1.91 2.21
C LYS A 71 -31.55 1.96 2.47
N ASN A 72 -32.29 0.97 1.97
CA ASN A 72 -33.74 0.93 2.16
C ASN A 72 -34.09 0.72 3.64
N ILE A 73 -33.42 -0.22 4.29
CA ILE A 73 -33.56 -0.50 5.73
C ILE A 73 -33.29 0.78 6.53
N TYR A 74 -32.13 1.41 6.29
CA TYR A 74 -31.73 2.64 6.97
C TYR A 74 -32.73 3.80 6.77
N ARG A 75 -33.29 3.95 5.56
CA ARG A 75 -34.30 4.97 5.24
C ARG A 75 -35.64 4.75 5.92
N ASN A 76 -35.97 3.50 6.25
CA ASN A 76 -37.24 3.14 6.89
C ASN A 76 -37.15 3.13 8.42
N LEU A 77 -35.95 3.23 9.01
CA LEU A 77 -35.78 3.39 10.45
C LEU A 77 -36.37 4.72 10.94
N TYR A 78 -37.00 4.67 12.11
CA TYR A 78 -37.39 5.85 12.88
C TYR A 78 -36.20 6.77 13.10
N LYS A 79 -36.42 8.09 13.05
CA LYS A 79 -35.36 9.11 13.12
C LYS A 79 -34.44 8.94 14.33
N GLN A 80 -34.99 8.65 15.50
CA GLN A 80 -34.21 8.44 16.72
C GLN A 80 -33.29 7.22 16.62
N VAL A 81 -33.81 6.09 16.13
CA VAL A 81 -33.02 4.86 15.91
C VAL A 81 -31.93 5.10 14.88
N ARG A 82 -32.25 5.80 13.79
CA ARG A 82 -31.29 6.16 12.75
C ARG A 82 -30.13 6.99 13.28
N ASN A 83 -30.40 7.98 14.13
CA ASN A 83 -29.37 8.81 14.76
C ASN A 83 -28.46 7.97 15.66
N SER A 84 -29.05 7.11 16.50
CA SER A 84 -28.29 6.18 17.36
C SER A 84 -27.37 5.26 16.54
N VAL A 85 -27.89 4.64 15.48
CA VAL A 85 -27.11 3.77 14.60
C VAL A 85 -25.96 4.53 13.93
N LYS A 86 -26.23 5.77 13.48
CA LYS A 86 -25.19 6.62 12.89
C LYS A 86 -24.08 6.91 13.90
N GLU A 87 -24.42 7.32 15.12
CA GLU A 87 -23.43 7.58 16.18
C GLU A 87 -22.57 6.34 16.47
N GLU A 88 -23.18 5.16 16.49
CA GLU A 88 -22.44 3.90 16.68
C GLU A 88 -21.51 3.57 15.51
N PHE A 89 -21.96 3.80 14.27
CA PHE A 89 -21.13 3.60 13.08
C PHE A 89 -19.97 4.60 13.02
N ASP A 90 -20.21 5.87 13.33
CA ASP A 90 -19.18 6.90 13.42
C ASP A 90 -18.15 6.54 14.49
N GLY A 91 -18.61 6.08 15.67
CA GLY A 91 -17.74 5.60 16.74
C GLY A 91 -16.94 4.36 16.35
N PHE A 92 -17.49 3.45 15.53
CA PHE A 92 -16.73 2.34 14.97
C PHE A 92 -15.57 2.83 14.11
N TYR A 93 -15.84 3.75 13.17
CA TYR A 93 -14.80 4.30 12.29
C TYR A 93 -13.72 5.03 13.08
N GLU A 94 -14.09 5.82 14.09
CA GLU A 94 -13.16 6.50 14.98
C GLU A 94 -12.22 5.52 15.68
N ARG A 95 -12.75 4.45 16.26
CA ARG A 95 -11.94 3.43 16.93
C ARG A 95 -11.01 2.72 15.96
N CYS A 96 -11.48 2.38 14.76
CA CYS A 96 -10.63 1.75 13.75
C CYS A 96 -9.51 2.68 13.28
N ILE A 97 -9.81 3.96 13.01
CA ILE A 97 -8.81 4.95 12.60
C ILE A 97 -7.79 5.15 13.72
N ALA A 98 -8.22 5.34 14.97
CA ALA A 98 -7.33 5.47 16.11
C ALA A 98 -6.43 4.23 16.28
N TYR A 99 -6.97 3.02 16.06
CA TYR A 99 -6.17 1.81 16.07
C TYR A 99 -5.13 1.79 14.94
N LEU A 100 -5.52 2.20 13.73
CA LEU A 100 -4.58 2.31 12.61
C LEU A 100 -3.51 3.38 12.88
N ASP A 101 -3.84 4.51 13.50
CA ASP A 101 -2.88 5.55 13.89
C ASP A 101 -1.78 5.00 14.82
N LEU A 102 -2.16 4.13 15.77
CA LEU A 102 -1.19 3.47 16.66
C LEU A 102 -0.23 2.56 15.87
N TRP A 103 -0.74 1.88 14.84
CA TRP A 103 0.04 0.98 13.99
C TRP A 103 0.93 1.71 12.98
N GLU A 104 0.55 2.92 12.56
CA GLU A 104 1.29 3.72 11.58
C GLU A 104 2.75 3.97 12.03
N ASN A 105 2.95 4.16 13.33
CA ASN A 105 4.28 4.37 13.93
C ASN A 105 5.24 3.19 13.71
N SER A 106 4.73 1.99 13.46
CA SER A 106 5.55 0.79 13.24
C SER A 106 6.26 0.78 11.89
N PHE A 107 5.80 1.57 10.92
CA PHE A 107 6.38 1.61 9.57
C PHE A 107 7.47 2.67 9.42
N GLY A 108 7.62 3.59 10.37
CA GLY A 108 8.65 4.62 10.36
C GLY A 108 8.73 5.36 9.01
N ASN A 109 9.91 5.33 8.40
CA ASN A 109 10.16 5.95 7.10
C ASN A 109 10.00 5.00 5.89
N ALA A 110 9.40 3.81 6.07
CA ALA A 110 9.29 2.80 5.00
C ALA A 110 8.67 3.37 3.71
N GLU A 111 7.73 4.30 3.83
CA GLU A 111 7.04 4.91 2.69
C GLU A 111 7.96 5.72 1.76
N GLN A 112 9.09 6.19 2.29
CA GLN A 112 10.11 6.90 1.49
C GLN A 112 10.78 5.97 0.48
N PHE A 113 10.58 4.65 0.61
CA PHE A 113 11.06 3.62 -0.31
C PHE A 113 9.99 3.14 -1.31
N LEU A 114 8.79 3.75 -1.34
CA LEU A 114 7.71 3.35 -2.26
C LEU A 114 8.11 3.37 -3.73
N TRP A 115 9.06 4.23 -4.11
CA TRP A 115 9.56 4.32 -5.48
C TRP A 115 10.21 3.01 -5.96
N VAL A 116 10.68 2.16 -5.05
CA VAL A 116 11.27 0.85 -5.34
C VAL A 116 10.23 -0.12 -5.94
N ASN A 117 8.92 0.12 -5.74
CA ASN A 117 7.89 -0.70 -6.38
C ASN A 117 7.80 -0.53 -7.91
N LEU A 118 8.47 0.46 -8.51
CA LEU A 118 8.46 0.65 -9.96
C LEU A 118 7.04 0.52 -10.57
N THR A 119 6.05 1.19 -9.96
CA THR A 119 4.65 1.18 -10.43
C THR A 119 4.43 2.14 -11.59
N LYS A 120 5.34 3.11 -11.78
CA LYS A 120 5.30 4.14 -12.83
C LYS A 120 6.70 4.34 -13.41
N ALA A 121 6.76 4.74 -14.69
CA ALA A 121 8.03 4.98 -15.40
C ALA A 121 8.90 6.06 -14.74
N ILE A 122 8.26 7.00 -14.05
CA ILE A 122 8.89 8.17 -13.41
C ILE A 122 9.13 7.89 -11.92
N ALA A 123 8.93 6.66 -11.44
CA ALA A 123 9.15 6.33 -10.04
C ALA A 123 10.61 6.52 -9.61
N VAL A 124 11.57 6.24 -10.51
CA VAL A 124 13.00 6.48 -10.25
C VAL A 124 13.34 7.93 -10.56
N ASP A 125 13.43 8.73 -9.52
CA ASP A 125 13.92 10.09 -9.54
C ASP A 125 14.98 10.33 -8.45
N TRP A 126 15.75 11.40 -8.60
CA TRP A 126 16.84 11.73 -7.69
C TRP A 126 16.33 12.08 -6.29
N GLU A 127 15.20 12.77 -6.16
CA GLU A 127 14.68 13.22 -4.86
C GLU A 127 14.31 12.03 -3.96
N ASN A 128 13.65 11.02 -4.55
CA ASN A 128 13.31 9.78 -3.89
C ASN A 128 14.54 8.96 -3.49
N ALA A 129 15.51 8.83 -4.41
CA ALA A 129 16.74 8.09 -4.16
C ALA A 129 17.63 8.78 -3.10
N GLU A 130 17.74 10.11 -3.16
CA GLU A 130 18.49 10.91 -2.19
C GLU A 130 17.89 10.79 -0.79
N THR A 131 16.57 10.97 -0.67
CA THR A 131 15.85 10.84 0.61
C THR A 131 16.06 9.46 1.22
N SER A 132 15.94 8.40 0.40
CA SER A 132 16.18 7.02 0.82
C SER A 132 17.62 6.81 1.31
N ALA A 133 18.60 7.35 0.58
CA ALA A 133 20.01 7.24 0.95
C ALA A 133 20.35 8.00 2.24
N GLU A 134 19.74 9.16 2.47
CA GLU A 134 19.87 9.90 3.73
C GLU A 134 19.31 9.13 4.93
N ILE A 135 18.13 8.53 4.77
CA ILE A 135 17.51 7.69 5.80
C ILE A 135 18.43 6.51 6.14
N ILE A 136 18.95 5.81 5.12
CA ILE A 136 19.87 4.69 5.33
C ILE A 136 21.15 5.17 6.05
N ASN A 137 21.79 6.23 5.55
CA ASN A 137 23.02 6.77 6.13
C ASN A 137 22.83 7.26 7.57
N SER A 138 21.66 7.81 7.90
CA SER A 138 21.30 8.26 9.26
C SER A 138 20.91 7.11 10.19
N SER A 139 20.49 5.96 9.65
CA SER A 139 20.13 4.78 10.45
C SER A 139 21.34 3.87 10.71
N LEU A 140 22.38 3.93 9.87
CA LEU A 140 23.60 3.12 9.94
C LEU A 140 24.77 3.81 10.67
N LEU A 141 24.49 4.74 11.61
CA LEU A 141 25.49 5.62 12.23
C LEU A 141 26.70 4.89 12.84
N ASP A 142 26.53 3.65 13.29
CA ASP A 142 27.55 2.88 14.01
C ASP A 142 28.34 1.88 13.13
N VAL A 143 28.13 1.84 11.80
CA VAL A 143 28.85 0.92 10.92
C VAL A 143 29.90 1.66 10.09
N PRO A 144 31.20 1.56 10.43
CA PRO A 144 32.26 2.16 9.63
C PRO A 144 32.23 1.62 8.20
N ASN A 145 32.47 2.49 7.21
CA ASN A 145 32.56 2.17 5.77
C ASN A 145 31.27 1.74 5.06
N ILE A 146 30.09 1.77 5.70
CA ILE A 146 28.80 1.51 5.02
C ILE A 146 28.00 2.81 4.92
N LYS A 147 28.58 3.82 4.26
CA LYS A 147 27.83 5.02 3.88
C LYS A 147 27.64 5.03 2.37
N ILE A 148 26.41 5.23 1.95
CA ILE A 148 26.06 5.41 0.55
C ILE A 148 26.72 6.70 0.06
N ASN A 149 27.54 6.58 -0.98
CA ASN A 149 28.16 7.70 -1.65
C ASN A 149 27.14 8.35 -2.60
N LYS A 150 26.60 9.50 -2.19
CA LYS A 150 25.59 10.23 -2.98
C LYS A 150 26.04 10.56 -4.41
N LYS A 151 27.34 10.80 -4.64
CA LYS A 151 27.84 11.10 -5.99
C LYS A 151 27.72 9.90 -6.91
N GLN A 152 28.19 8.74 -6.47
CA GLN A 152 28.08 7.50 -7.25
C GLN A 152 26.63 7.07 -7.42
N LEU A 153 25.82 7.22 -6.35
CA LEU A 153 24.38 6.96 -6.41
C LEU A 153 23.68 7.81 -7.47
N PHE A 154 24.04 9.09 -7.62
CA PHE A 154 23.45 9.95 -8.65
C PHE A 154 23.66 9.38 -10.05
N ASP A 155 24.89 8.98 -10.37
CA ASP A 155 25.24 8.39 -11.66
C ASP A 155 24.44 7.08 -11.90
N GLU A 156 24.35 6.22 -10.88
CA GLU A 156 23.55 4.97 -10.93
C GLU A 156 22.05 5.23 -11.13
N VAL A 157 21.49 6.24 -10.46
CA VAL A 157 20.07 6.61 -10.57
C VAL A 157 19.75 7.16 -11.95
N VAL A 158 20.64 7.96 -12.55
CA VAL A 158 20.48 8.46 -13.92
C VAL A 158 20.41 7.30 -14.91
N LEU A 159 21.35 6.36 -14.83
CA LEU A 159 21.38 5.18 -15.69
C LEU A 159 20.14 4.29 -15.51
N ALA A 160 19.75 4.04 -14.26
CA ALA A 160 18.55 3.27 -13.94
C ALA A 160 17.29 3.92 -14.52
N LYS A 161 17.17 5.24 -14.38
CA LYS A 161 16.05 6.03 -14.92
C LYS A 161 15.98 5.94 -16.44
N GLU A 162 17.10 6.13 -17.13
CA GLU A 162 17.15 6.04 -18.59
C GLU A 162 16.75 4.65 -19.10
N TYR A 163 17.25 3.59 -18.45
CA TYR A 163 16.89 2.21 -18.77
C TYR A 163 15.40 1.96 -18.58
N LEU A 164 14.84 2.33 -17.43
CA LEU A 164 13.43 2.10 -17.11
C LEU A 164 12.51 2.85 -18.07
N GLN A 165 12.81 4.12 -18.37
CA GLN A 165 12.01 4.92 -19.31
C GLN A 165 12.02 4.34 -20.72
N SER A 166 13.18 3.87 -21.19
CA SER A 166 13.33 3.29 -22.53
C SER A 166 12.58 1.97 -22.69
N ASN A 167 12.51 1.16 -21.63
CA ASN A 167 11.88 -0.17 -21.67
C ASN A 167 10.40 -0.17 -21.23
N TRP A 168 9.90 0.93 -20.67
CA TRP A 168 8.60 0.97 -20.01
C TRP A 168 7.42 0.60 -20.92
N GLU A 169 7.37 1.17 -22.12
CA GLU A 169 6.26 0.92 -23.06
C GLU A 169 6.31 -0.51 -23.61
N GLN A 170 7.50 -1.07 -23.79
CA GLN A 170 7.64 -2.49 -24.16
C GLN A 170 7.11 -3.40 -23.04
N TRP A 171 7.42 -3.10 -21.79
CA TRP A 171 6.90 -3.86 -20.64
C TRP A 171 5.38 -3.78 -20.54
N LYS A 172 4.77 -2.60 -20.74
CA LYS A 172 3.30 -2.49 -20.78
C LYS A 172 2.67 -3.34 -21.89
N GLN A 173 3.30 -3.38 -23.07
CA GLN A 173 2.82 -4.19 -24.18
C GLN A 173 2.93 -5.69 -23.86
N GLU A 174 4.04 -6.11 -23.23
CA GLU A 174 4.24 -7.48 -22.74
C GLU A 174 3.15 -7.86 -21.72
N GLU A 175 2.89 -6.98 -20.74
CA GLU A 175 1.85 -7.18 -19.73
C GLU A 175 0.47 -7.34 -20.36
N THR A 176 0.15 -6.50 -21.35
CA THR A 176 -1.13 -6.55 -22.07
C THR A 176 -1.27 -7.82 -22.91
N THR A 177 -0.18 -8.25 -23.55
CA THR A 177 -0.20 -9.43 -24.44
C THR A 177 -0.30 -10.73 -23.65
N ARG A 178 0.31 -10.78 -22.46
CA ARG A 178 0.33 -11.98 -21.60
C ARG A 178 -0.77 -12.01 -20.57
N ASP A 179 -1.54 -10.93 -20.43
CA ASP A 179 -2.54 -10.74 -19.36
C ASP A 179 -1.95 -10.96 -17.95
N VAL A 180 -0.69 -10.53 -17.75
CA VAL A 180 0.06 -10.69 -16.50
C VAL A 180 0.87 -9.41 -16.23
N THR A 181 0.76 -8.85 -15.03
CA THR A 181 1.59 -7.72 -14.59
C THR A 181 3.01 -8.18 -14.27
N ILE A 182 4.02 -7.47 -14.78
CA ILE A 182 5.43 -7.73 -14.46
C ILE A 182 5.69 -7.18 -13.06
N SER A 183 6.17 -8.04 -12.17
CA SER A 183 6.42 -7.68 -10.78
C SER A 183 7.60 -6.70 -10.64
N SER A 184 7.66 -6.00 -9.52
CA SER A 184 8.74 -5.05 -9.21
C SER A 184 10.11 -5.74 -9.19
N GLU A 185 10.16 -6.95 -8.63
CA GLU A 185 11.36 -7.78 -8.54
C GLU A 185 11.89 -8.14 -9.92
N GLU A 186 11.00 -8.56 -10.83
CA GLU A 186 11.36 -8.89 -12.21
C GLU A 186 11.90 -7.65 -12.95
N LYS A 187 11.30 -6.47 -12.75
CA LYS A 187 11.81 -5.21 -13.32
C LYS A 187 13.21 -4.88 -12.83
N TRP A 188 13.47 -5.05 -11.52
CA TRP A 188 14.80 -4.87 -10.94
C TRP A 188 15.80 -5.90 -11.46
N LEU A 189 15.40 -7.18 -11.58
CA LEU A 189 16.25 -8.24 -12.13
C LEU A 189 16.67 -7.94 -13.57
N ARG A 190 15.75 -7.47 -14.41
CA ARG A 190 16.05 -7.06 -15.80
C ARG A 190 17.03 -5.89 -15.84
N LEU A 191 16.83 -4.88 -14.99
CA LEU A 191 17.72 -3.73 -14.88
C LEU A 191 19.13 -4.14 -14.44
N PHE A 192 19.24 -4.87 -13.33
CA PHE A 192 20.55 -5.31 -12.84
C PHE A 192 21.23 -6.29 -13.79
N GLY A 193 20.47 -7.16 -14.45
CA GLY A 193 20.96 -8.06 -15.49
C GLY A 193 21.57 -7.30 -16.67
N HIS A 194 20.86 -6.28 -17.17
CA HIS A 194 21.34 -5.41 -18.25
C HIS A 194 22.67 -4.75 -17.92
N PHE A 195 22.79 -4.15 -16.74
CA PHE A 195 24.03 -3.50 -16.33
C PHE A 195 25.14 -4.50 -16.04
N LYS A 196 24.82 -5.68 -15.49
CA LYS A 196 25.81 -6.74 -15.27
C LYS A 196 26.44 -7.21 -16.59
N GLU A 197 25.63 -7.43 -17.62
CA GLU A 197 26.10 -7.90 -18.93
C GLU A 197 26.90 -6.82 -19.67
N ASN A 198 26.45 -5.56 -19.61
CA ASN A 198 27.07 -4.45 -20.32
C ASN A 198 28.30 -3.84 -19.61
N HIS A 199 28.43 -4.00 -18.29
CA HIS A 199 29.63 -3.58 -17.55
C HIS A 199 30.71 -4.68 -17.43
N SER A 200 30.43 -5.91 -17.87
CA SER A 200 31.45 -6.97 -18.01
C SER A 200 32.31 -6.85 -19.28
N SER A 201 32.80 -5.64 -19.57
CA SER A 201 33.98 -5.42 -20.41
C SER A 201 34.92 -4.45 -19.70
N PRO A 202 35.88 -4.93 -18.90
CA PRO A 202 37.06 -4.14 -18.62
C PRO A 202 37.83 -4.04 -19.94
N GLN A 203 37.86 -2.84 -20.55
CA GLN A 203 38.97 -2.46 -21.40
C GLN A 203 40.23 -2.48 -20.54
N SER A 204 40.86 -3.65 -20.46
CA SER A 204 42.30 -3.72 -20.27
C SER A 204 42.94 -3.27 -21.57
N ASP A 205 43.12 -1.96 -21.73
CA ASP A 205 44.06 -1.45 -22.72
C ASP A 205 44.80 -0.23 -22.15
N HIS A 206 46.12 -0.39 -22.21
CA HIS A 206 47.25 0.50 -21.90
C HIS A 206 47.77 0.43 -20.45
N ASP A 207 48.96 -0.08 -20.12
CA ASP A 207 50.19 -0.34 -20.90
C ASP A 207 50.48 0.70 -22.00
N CYS A 208 50.85 1.89 -21.55
CA CYS A 208 52.00 2.66 -22.03
C CYS A 208 52.37 3.77 -21.02
#